data_AF-A0A2V9XPC8-F1
#
_entry.id   AF-A0A2V9XPC8-F1
#
_cell.length_a   1.000
_cell.length_b   1.000
_cell.length_c   1.000
_cell.angle_alpha   90.00
_cell.angle_beta   90.00
_cell.angle_gamma   90.00
#
_symmetry.space_group_name_H-M   'P 1'
#
loop_
_entity.id
_entity.type
_entity.pdbx_description
1 polymer ?
#
loop_
_entity_poly.entity_id
_entity_poly.type
_entity_poly.pdbx_seq_one_letter_code
_entity_poly.pdbx_strand_id
1 'polypeptide(L)'
;MTPADLATFSHLGITADLLNQARIERVTDRAAREEYGIVGYGDMSGVVFPYMDPMTGHRWSARVRRDNPEMEGGKPRNKYISAYGDRRHLYFPPGSAELMHDPAVPIVLVEAEKSALALVTWAARMGRKLLPVAMGGCWGWRGRIGKVENSNGERVDEVGPIADLRWASNGRKTYVLFDANASTNPKVQQARAALVRESRKQGADVLVPERNSTGG
;
A
#
# COMPACT_ATOMS: atom_id res chain seq x y z
N MET A 1 1.56 -19.17 -8.23
CA MET A 1 2.69 -18.25 -8.58
C MET A 1 3.60 -18.94 -9.58
N THR A 2 4.15 -18.22 -10.57
CA THR A 2 5.17 -18.79 -11.48
C THR A 2 6.57 -18.76 -10.83
N PRO A 3 7.55 -19.53 -11.33
CA PRO A 3 8.94 -19.43 -10.86
C PRO A 3 9.51 -18.02 -10.98
N ALA A 4 9.18 -17.27 -12.04
CA ALA A 4 9.62 -15.89 -12.24
C ALA A 4 9.03 -14.93 -11.20
N ASP A 5 7.77 -15.13 -10.82
CA ASP A 5 7.16 -14.35 -9.74
C ASP A 5 7.88 -14.62 -8.42
N LEU A 6 8.05 -15.89 -8.07
CA LEU A 6 8.72 -16.32 -6.84
C LEU A 6 10.14 -15.76 -6.78
N ALA A 7 10.90 -15.80 -7.87
CA ALA A 7 12.23 -15.20 -7.95
C ALA A 7 12.17 -13.68 -7.67
N THR A 8 11.22 -12.96 -8.27
CA THR A 8 11.04 -11.52 -8.04
C THR A 8 10.79 -11.19 -6.57
N PHE A 9 9.96 -11.97 -5.87
CA PHE A 9 9.69 -11.77 -4.45
C PHE A 9 10.87 -12.20 -3.57
N SER A 10 11.53 -13.32 -3.91
CA SER A 10 12.71 -13.82 -3.21
C SER A 10 13.88 -12.84 -3.29
N HIS A 11 14.06 -12.11 -4.39
CA HIS A 11 15.08 -11.05 -4.50
C HIS A 11 14.85 -9.90 -3.50
N LEU A 12 13.62 -9.70 -3.04
CA LEU A 12 13.27 -8.75 -1.98
C LEU A 12 13.31 -9.37 -0.58
N GLY A 13 13.73 -10.64 -0.48
CA GLY A 13 13.73 -11.42 0.76
C GLY A 13 12.33 -11.86 1.20
N ILE A 14 11.31 -11.79 0.34
CA ILE A 14 9.95 -12.20 0.68
C ILE A 14 9.82 -13.71 0.45
N THR A 15 9.49 -14.46 1.50
CA THR A 15 9.39 -15.93 1.45
C THR A 15 8.10 -16.39 0.79
N ALA A 16 8.11 -17.60 0.21
CA ALA A 16 6.90 -18.22 -0.34
C ALA A 16 5.80 -18.40 0.73
N ASP A 17 6.18 -18.76 1.96
CA ASP A 17 5.23 -18.88 3.08
C ASP A 17 4.54 -17.55 3.39
N LEU A 18 5.28 -16.44 3.39
CA LEU A 18 4.69 -15.12 3.61
C LEU A 18 3.76 -14.72 2.46
N LEU A 19 4.08 -15.06 1.21
CA LEU A 19 3.17 -14.85 0.07
C LEU A 19 1.87 -15.64 0.24
N ASN A 20 1.98 -16.91 0.65
CA ASN A 20 0.83 -17.78 0.90
C ASN A 20 -0.04 -17.23 2.03
N GLN A 21 0.56 -16.82 3.15
CA GLN A 21 -0.15 -16.18 4.27
C GLN A 21 -0.83 -14.88 3.84
N ALA A 22 -0.19 -14.10 2.97
CA ALA A 22 -0.73 -12.87 2.40
C ALA A 22 -1.79 -13.10 1.32
N ARG A 23 -2.05 -14.37 0.95
CA ARG A 23 -2.96 -14.78 -0.13
C ARG A 23 -2.63 -14.10 -1.46
N ILE A 24 -1.33 -13.88 -1.71
CA ILE A 24 -0.85 -13.29 -2.95
C ILE A 24 -0.73 -14.40 -3.98
N GLU A 25 -1.44 -14.23 -5.09
CA GLU A 25 -1.48 -15.23 -6.13
C GLU A 25 -1.48 -14.63 -7.52
N ARG A 26 -1.35 -15.51 -8.50
CA ARG A 26 -1.42 -15.17 -9.91
C ARG A 26 -2.81 -15.49 -10.42
N VAL A 27 -3.42 -14.53 -11.09
CA VAL A 27 -4.78 -14.62 -11.60
C VAL A 27 -4.78 -14.42 -13.12
N THR A 28 -5.75 -15.07 -13.78
CA THR A 28 -6.13 -14.75 -15.16
C THR A 28 -7.01 -13.50 -15.18
N ASP A 29 -7.21 -12.90 -16.35
CA ASP A 29 -8.15 -11.79 -16.53
C ASP A 29 -9.54 -12.12 -15.96
N ARG A 30 -10.04 -13.33 -16.26
CA ARG A 30 -11.33 -13.80 -15.76
C ARG A 30 -11.35 -13.86 -14.23
N ALA A 31 -10.35 -14.52 -13.61
CA ALA A 31 -10.30 -14.65 -12.15
C ALA A 31 -10.15 -13.28 -11.46
N ALA A 32 -9.33 -12.37 -12.01
CA ALA A 32 -9.20 -11.01 -11.49
C ALA A 32 -10.56 -10.27 -11.46
N ARG A 33 -11.37 -10.44 -12.49
CA ARG A 33 -12.70 -9.81 -12.61
C ARG A 33 -13.73 -10.46 -11.69
N GLU A 34 -13.87 -11.78 -11.79
CA GLU A 34 -14.94 -12.54 -11.13
C GLU A 34 -14.70 -12.69 -9.63
N GLU A 35 -13.46 -12.98 -9.22
CA GLU A 35 -13.16 -13.29 -7.81
C GLU A 35 -12.78 -12.04 -7.03
N TYR A 36 -12.15 -11.05 -7.67
CA TYR A 36 -11.62 -9.85 -6.99
C TYR A 36 -12.31 -8.54 -7.39
N GLY A 37 -13.27 -8.56 -8.30
CA GLY A 37 -13.97 -7.35 -8.73
C GLY A 37 -13.05 -6.33 -9.42
N ILE A 38 -11.93 -6.78 -9.99
CA ILE A 38 -11.00 -5.93 -10.74
C ILE A 38 -11.58 -5.73 -12.14
N VAL A 39 -12.37 -4.66 -12.32
CA VAL A 39 -12.94 -4.30 -13.62
C VAL A 39 -12.26 -3.06 -14.20
N GLY A 40 -12.19 -3.03 -15.52
CA GLY A 40 -11.54 -1.98 -16.29
C GLY A 40 -11.26 -2.44 -17.72
N TYR A 41 -10.70 -1.53 -18.50
CA TYR A 41 -10.23 -1.80 -19.85
C TYR A 41 -8.90 -2.56 -19.84
N GLY A 42 -8.73 -3.51 -20.77
CA GLY A 42 -7.50 -4.28 -20.95
C GLY A 42 -7.44 -5.61 -20.21
N ASP A 43 -6.32 -6.31 -20.38
CA ASP A 43 -6.01 -7.59 -19.72
C ASP A 43 -5.71 -7.38 -18.22
N MET A 44 -6.49 -8.01 -17.35
CA MET A 44 -6.32 -7.98 -15.89
C MET A 44 -5.46 -9.12 -15.34
N SER A 45 -4.90 -9.98 -16.20
CA SER A 45 -4.01 -11.06 -15.77
C SER A 45 -2.76 -10.50 -15.09
N GLY A 46 -2.34 -11.14 -14.00
CA GLY A 46 -1.23 -10.62 -13.21
C GLY A 46 -1.12 -11.24 -11.81
N VAL A 47 -0.46 -10.50 -10.93
CA VAL A 47 -0.31 -10.87 -9.51
C VAL A 47 -1.25 -10.00 -8.69
N VAL A 48 -2.15 -10.62 -7.94
CA VAL A 48 -3.12 -9.95 -7.08
C VAL A 48 -2.61 -9.84 -5.64
N PHE A 49 -2.85 -8.67 -5.05
CA PHE A 49 -2.57 -8.34 -3.65
C PHE A 49 -3.90 -8.07 -2.96
N PRO A 50 -4.44 -9.02 -2.19
CA PRO A 50 -5.66 -8.80 -1.45
C PRO A 50 -5.41 -7.91 -0.23
N TYR A 51 -6.33 -6.99 0.01
CA TYR A 51 -6.35 -6.09 1.15
C TYR A 51 -7.29 -6.69 2.17
N MET A 52 -6.72 -7.21 3.24
CA MET A 52 -7.44 -7.95 4.26
C MET A 52 -7.62 -7.07 5.49
N ASP A 53 -8.79 -7.19 6.13
CA ASP A 53 -8.98 -6.77 7.50
C ASP A 53 -8.00 -7.54 8.38
N PRO A 54 -7.06 -6.87 9.05
CA PRO A 54 -6.08 -7.54 9.89
C PRO A 54 -6.74 -8.24 11.07
N MET A 55 -7.88 -7.72 11.57
CA MET A 55 -8.55 -8.23 12.77
C MET A 55 -9.49 -9.41 12.45
N THR A 56 -10.24 -9.31 11.36
CA THR A 56 -11.28 -10.30 11.02
C THR A 56 -10.84 -11.28 9.93
N GLY A 57 -9.77 -10.97 9.19
CA GLY A 57 -9.36 -11.75 8.02
C GLY A 57 -10.34 -11.67 6.85
N HIS A 58 -11.34 -10.78 6.91
CA HIS A 58 -12.24 -10.50 5.81
C HIS A 58 -11.54 -9.67 4.73
N ARG A 59 -11.77 -9.97 3.45
CA ARG A 59 -11.18 -9.18 2.36
C ARG A 59 -11.95 -7.88 2.18
N TRP A 60 -11.29 -6.74 2.39
CA TRP A 60 -11.85 -5.42 2.05
C TRP A 60 -11.77 -5.14 0.56
N SER A 61 -10.63 -5.41 -0.05
CA SER A 61 -10.36 -5.08 -1.46
C SER A 61 -9.23 -5.95 -2.03
N ALA A 62 -8.80 -5.66 -3.26
CA ALA A 62 -7.59 -6.16 -3.85
C ALA A 62 -7.02 -5.20 -4.89
N ARG A 63 -5.73 -5.35 -5.17
CA ARG A 63 -5.06 -4.71 -6.30
C ARG A 63 -4.34 -5.73 -7.16
N VAL A 64 -4.52 -5.67 -8.47
CA VAL A 64 -3.74 -6.48 -9.40
C VAL A 64 -2.59 -5.66 -9.96
N ARG A 65 -1.40 -6.26 -10.00
CA ARG A 65 -0.29 -5.82 -10.84
C ARG A 65 -0.40 -6.55 -12.17
N ARG A 66 -0.84 -5.85 -13.21
CA ARG A 66 -1.02 -6.42 -14.55
C ARG A 66 0.31 -6.82 -15.16
N ASP A 67 0.33 -7.94 -15.88
CA ASP A 67 1.51 -8.37 -16.65
C ASP A 67 1.66 -7.56 -17.94
N ASN A 68 0.52 -7.31 -18.62
CA ASN A 68 0.46 -6.68 -19.93
C ASN A 68 -0.34 -5.36 -19.91
N PRO A 69 0.04 -4.36 -19.10
CA PRO A 69 -0.61 -3.05 -19.12
C PRO A 69 -0.39 -2.35 -20.46
N GLU A 70 -1.37 -1.53 -20.88
CA GLU A 70 -1.22 -0.67 -22.05
C GLU A 70 -0.04 0.30 -21.88
N MET A 71 0.57 0.69 -22.99
CA MET A 71 1.69 1.62 -22.99
C MET A 71 1.22 3.01 -23.44
N GLU A 72 1.55 4.03 -22.67
CA GLU A 72 1.25 5.44 -22.99
C GLU A 72 2.53 6.26 -22.83
N GLY A 73 2.99 6.91 -23.90
CA GLY A 73 4.25 7.65 -23.90
C GLY A 73 5.46 6.82 -23.47
N GLY A 74 5.50 5.53 -23.86
CA GLY A 74 6.58 4.60 -23.50
C GLY A 74 6.54 4.10 -22.05
N LYS A 75 5.49 4.43 -21.28
CA LYS A 75 5.33 3.99 -19.87
C LYS A 75 4.10 3.10 -19.71
N PRO A 76 4.19 2.05 -18.88
CA PRO A 76 3.02 1.25 -18.51
C PRO A 76 1.94 2.10 -17.86
N ARG A 77 0.78 2.22 -18.49
CA ARG A 77 -0.41 2.86 -17.96
C ARG A 77 -1.15 1.89 -17.05
N ASN A 78 -1.67 2.38 -15.92
CA ASN A 78 -2.48 1.58 -14.99
C ASN A 78 -1.85 0.20 -14.66
N LYS A 79 -0.53 0.17 -14.45
CA LYS A 79 0.20 -1.08 -14.11
C LYS A 79 -0.37 -1.78 -12.88
N TYR A 80 -0.97 -1.01 -11.97
CA TYR A 80 -1.72 -1.51 -10.83
C TYR A 80 -3.16 -1.01 -10.90
N ILE A 81 -4.13 -1.90 -10.73
CA ILE A 81 -5.56 -1.58 -10.73
C ILE A 81 -6.20 -2.13 -9.45
N SER A 82 -7.04 -1.32 -8.80
CA SER A 82 -7.80 -1.70 -7.62
C SER A 82 -9.20 -2.21 -7.99
N ALA A 83 -9.85 -2.93 -7.08
CA ALA A 83 -11.24 -3.35 -7.26
C ALA A 83 -12.18 -2.17 -7.48
N TYR A 84 -13.24 -2.37 -8.26
CA TYR A 84 -14.20 -1.31 -8.57
C TYR A 84 -15.09 -0.96 -7.39
N GLY A 85 -15.42 0.33 -7.26
CA GLY A 85 -16.23 0.84 -6.15
C GLY A 85 -15.52 0.84 -4.80
N ASP A 86 -14.25 0.43 -4.76
CA ASP A 86 -13.46 0.29 -3.54
C ASP A 86 -13.31 1.62 -2.79
N ARG A 87 -13.59 1.59 -1.49
CA ARG A 87 -13.19 2.65 -0.58
C ARG A 87 -11.74 2.35 -0.22
N ARG A 88 -10.80 3.15 -0.73
CA ARG A 88 -9.36 2.94 -0.52
C ARG A 88 -9.03 2.50 0.91
N HIS A 89 -8.32 1.38 1.01
CA HIS A 89 -7.78 0.83 2.24
C HIS A 89 -6.25 0.87 2.22
N LEU A 90 -5.64 0.85 3.40
CA LEU A 90 -4.22 0.53 3.51
C LEU A 90 -4.02 -1.00 3.45
N TYR A 91 -2.88 -1.43 2.92
CA TYR A 91 -2.47 -2.82 2.90
C TYR A 91 -1.74 -3.16 4.20
N PHE A 92 -2.32 -4.10 4.94
CA PHE A 92 -1.75 -4.66 6.16
C PHE A 92 -1.25 -6.08 5.86
N PRO A 93 0.06 -6.35 5.95
CA PRO A 93 0.59 -7.69 5.73
C PRO A 93 0.16 -8.67 6.85
N PRO A 94 0.31 -9.99 6.64
CA PRO A 94 0.04 -10.99 7.67
C PRO A 94 0.76 -10.68 9.00
N GLY A 95 0.09 -10.96 10.12
CA GLY A 95 0.61 -10.68 11.47
C GLY A 95 0.41 -9.24 11.96
N SER A 96 -0.18 -8.35 11.15
CA SER A 96 -0.38 -6.94 11.55
C SER A 96 -1.25 -6.76 12.79
N ALA A 97 -2.28 -7.59 13.00
CA ALA A 97 -3.20 -7.45 14.14
C ALA A 97 -2.50 -7.53 15.50
N GLU A 98 -1.51 -8.41 15.64
CA GLU A 98 -0.73 -8.57 16.87
C GLU A 98 0.06 -7.31 17.24
N LEU A 99 0.33 -6.45 16.25
CA LEU A 99 1.12 -5.24 16.38
C LEU A 99 0.26 -3.96 16.45
N MET A 100 -0.99 -4.02 16.01
CA MET A 100 -1.84 -2.83 15.87
C MET A 100 -2.22 -2.20 17.20
N HIS A 101 -2.50 -3.02 18.21
CA HIS A 101 -2.97 -2.54 19.51
C HIS A 101 -1.86 -2.07 20.45
N ASP A 102 -0.59 -2.33 20.12
CA ASP A 102 0.54 -1.85 20.90
C ASP A 102 1.05 -0.50 20.35
N PRO A 103 0.75 0.64 21.01
CA PRO A 103 1.21 1.95 20.55
C PRO A 103 2.73 2.12 20.66
N ALA A 104 3.44 1.25 21.39
CA ALA A 104 4.90 1.26 21.43
C ALA A 104 5.53 0.64 20.18
N VAL A 105 4.79 -0.19 19.44
CA VAL A 105 5.27 -0.72 18.15
C VAL A 105 5.18 0.38 17.10
N PRO A 106 6.31 0.80 16.49
CA PRO A 106 6.29 1.84 15.47
C PRO A 106 5.62 1.36 14.19
N ILE A 107 4.93 2.28 13.51
CA ILE A 107 4.39 2.05 12.17
C ILE A 107 5.41 2.48 11.12
N VAL A 108 5.52 1.71 10.03
CA VAL A 108 6.30 2.09 8.85
C VAL A 108 5.37 2.19 7.65
N LEU A 109 5.06 3.42 7.25
CA LEU A 109 4.27 3.72 6.06
C LEU A 109 5.16 3.64 4.82
N VAL A 110 4.80 2.77 3.88
CA VAL A 110 5.49 2.57 2.60
C VAL A 110 4.54 2.72 1.42
N GLU A 111 5.09 2.96 0.24
CA GLU A 111 4.27 3.12 -0.97
C GLU A 111 3.67 1.81 -1.46
N ALA A 112 4.45 0.73 -1.48
CA ALA A 112 4.12 -0.51 -2.18
C ALA A 112 3.97 -1.71 -1.24
N GLU A 113 3.05 -2.60 -1.59
CA GLU A 113 2.73 -3.86 -0.89
C GLU A 113 3.96 -4.75 -0.75
N LYS A 114 4.78 -4.83 -1.81
CA LYS A 114 6.05 -5.55 -1.78
C LYS A 114 7.02 -5.00 -0.73
N SER A 115 7.08 -3.68 -0.58
CA SER A 115 7.95 -3.07 0.44
C SER A 115 7.47 -3.38 1.85
N ALA A 116 6.16 -3.44 2.08
CA ALA A 116 5.61 -3.85 3.38
C ALA A 116 5.98 -5.31 3.72
N LEU A 117 5.84 -6.23 2.75
CA LEU A 117 6.21 -7.64 2.92
C LEU A 117 7.72 -7.83 3.14
N ALA A 118 8.55 -7.08 2.40
CA ALA A 118 9.99 -7.09 2.60
C ALA A 118 10.37 -6.61 4.01
N LEU A 119 9.67 -5.58 4.52
CA LEU A 119 9.84 -5.09 5.89
C LEU A 119 9.40 -6.12 6.93
N VAL A 120 8.33 -6.89 6.72
CA VAL A 120 7.97 -8.02 7.61
C VAL A 120 9.15 -8.98 7.74
N THR A 121 9.71 -9.42 6.61
CA THR A 121 10.81 -10.40 6.63
C THR A 121 12.09 -9.80 7.21
N TRP A 122 12.38 -8.53 6.94
CA TRP A 122 13.49 -7.83 7.58
C TRP A 122 13.31 -7.70 9.09
N ALA A 123 12.13 -7.31 9.56
CA ALA A 123 11.82 -7.16 10.98
C ALA A 123 12.03 -8.47 11.74
N ALA A 124 11.52 -9.58 11.18
CA ALA A 124 11.68 -10.91 11.74
C ALA A 124 13.16 -11.31 11.86
N ARG A 125 13.95 -11.13 10.79
CA ARG A 125 15.40 -11.44 10.79
C ARG A 125 16.18 -10.61 11.81
N MET A 126 15.78 -9.36 12.04
CA MET A 126 16.45 -8.45 12.97
C MET A 126 15.90 -8.55 14.41
N GLY A 127 14.91 -9.41 14.67
CA GLY A 127 14.25 -9.49 15.97
C GLY A 127 13.56 -8.19 16.38
N ARG A 128 13.08 -7.39 15.42
CA ARG A 128 12.43 -6.10 15.66
C ARG A 128 10.92 -6.21 15.51
N LYS A 129 10.18 -5.53 16.39
CA LYS A 129 8.74 -5.29 16.23
C LYS A 129 8.53 -3.98 15.49
N LEU A 130 7.90 -4.03 14.34
CA LEU A 130 7.43 -2.88 13.57
C LEU A 130 6.22 -3.30 12.76
N LEU A 131 5.28 -2.37 12.56
CA LEU A 131 4.06 -2.60 11.79
C LEU A 131 4.23 -1.97 10.39
N PRO A 132 4.61 -2.73 9.35
CA PRO A 132 4.69 -2.20 7.99
C PRO A 132 3.28 -2.04 7.43
N VAL A 133 3.01 -0.91 6.79
CA VAL A 133 1.71 -0.63 6.18
C VAL A 133 1.94 0.00 4.81
N ALA A 134 1.42 -0.61 3.76
CA ALA A 134 1.53 -0.07 2.41
C ALA A 134 0.30 0.72 2.01
N MET A 135 0.50 1.82 1.29
CA MET A 135 -0.60 2.68 0.86
C MET A 135 -1.18 2.29 -0.51
N GLY A 136 -0.47 1.48 -1.29
CA GLY A 136 -0.86 1.19 -2.67
C GLY A 136 -0.57 2.35 -3.63
N GLY A 137 0.48 3.11 -3.35
CA GLY A 137 0.90 4.31 -4.08
C GLY A 137 1.05 5.53 -3.17
N CYS A 138 1.83 6.52 -3.60
CA CYS A 138 2.19 7.68 -2.78
C CYS A 138 1.02 8.54 -2.27
N TRP A 139 -0.13 8.50 -2.94
CA TRP A 139 -1.38 9.16 -2.54
C TRP A 139 -2.45 8.22 -2.00
N GLY A 140 -2.13 6.94 -1.78
CA GLY A 140 -3.09 5.91 -1.39
C GLY A 140 -3.73 6.12 -0.01
N TRP A 141 -3.11 6.95 0.84
CA TRP A 141 -3.66 7.38 2.13
C TRP A 141 -4.79 8.42 2.01
N ARG A 142 -5.01 9.02 0.82
CA ARG A 142 -6.15 9.91 0.56
C ARG A 142 -7.25 9.14 -0.15
N GLY A 143 -8.50 9.38 0.19
CA GLY A 143 -9.65 8.76 -0.46
C GLY A 143 -10.92 9.56 -0.23
N ARG A 144 -12.03 9.07 -0.80
CA ARG A 144 -13.35 9.68 -0.57
C ARG A 144 -13.77 9.47 0.88
N ILE A 145 -13.99 10.56 1.60
CA ILE A 145 -14.42 10.57 3.02
C ILE A 145 -15.86 11.00 3.20
N GLY A 146 -16.46 11.61 2.16
CA GLY A 146 -17.81 12.15 2.24
C GLY A 146 -18.30 12.70 0.91
N LYS A 147 -19.38 13.46 0.98
CA LYS A 147 -19.99 14.18 -0.14
C LYS A 147 -20.27 15.60 0.33
N VAL A 148 -19.77 16.59 -0.40
CA VAL A 148 -20.02 18.02 -0.14
C VAL A 148 -20.70 18.66 -1.33
N GLU A 149 -21.40 19.77 -1.10
CA GLU A 149 -21.98 20.57 -2.18
C GLU A 149 -20.93 21.57 -2.69
N ASN A 150 -20.73 21.64 -4.00
CA ASN A 150 -19.84 22.63 -4.60
C ASN A 150 -20.54 24.00 -4.73
N SER A 151 -19.81 25.02 -5.17
CA SER A 151 -20.34 26.37 -5.39
C SER A 151 -21.51 26.46 -6.39
N ASN A 152 -21.74 25.40 -7.16
CA ASN A 152 -22.80 25.30 -8.17
C ASN A 152 -24.00 24.45 -7.69
N GLY A 153 -24.01 24.02 -6.42
CA GLY A 153 -25.08 23.18 -5.87
C GLY A 153 -24.94 21.68 -6.17
N GLU A 154 -23.82 21.24 -6.76
CA GLU A 154 -23.63 19.83 -7.13
C GLU A 154 -22.95 19.03 -6.01
N ARG A 155 -23.44 17.81 -5.76
CA ARG A 155 -22.83 16.90 -4.77
C ARG A 155 -21.57 16.23 -5.31
N VAL A 156 -20.41 16.74 -4.90
CA VAL A 156 -19.09 16.22 -5.27
C VAL A 156 -18.47 15.35 -4.17
N ASP A 157 -17.50 14.51 -4.53
CA ASP A 157 -16.74 13.72 -3.55
C ASP A 157 -15.84 14.62 -2.70
N GLU A 158 -15.96 14.50 -1.38
CA GLU A 158 -14.99 15.08 -0.46
C GLU A 158 -13.82 14.11 -0.29
N VAL A 159 -12.59 14.59 -0.50
CA VAL A 159 -11.38 13.77 -0.47
C VAL A 159 -10.48 14.17 0.70
N GLY A 160 -10.17 13.22 1.57
CA GLY A 160 -9.36 13.42 2.77
C GLY A 160 -8.59 12.16 3.18
N PRO A 161 -7.99 12.15 4.38
CA PRO A 161 -7.31 10.97 4.91
C PRO A 161 -8.30 9.81 5.07
N ILE A 162 -7.94 8.63 4.58
CA ILE A 162 -8.77 7.43 4.78
C ILE A 162 -8.76 7.00 6.25
N ALA A 163 -9.83 6.31 6.67
CA ALA A 163 -10.01 5.89 8.05
C ALA A 163 -8.84 5.07 8.59
N ASP A 164 -8.17 4.28 7.74
CA ASP A 164 -7.04 3.42 8.13
C ASP A 164 -5.81 4.21 8.57
N LEU A 165 -5.68 5.48 8.18
CA LEU A 165 -4.57 6.32 8.62
C LEU A 165 -4.60 6.58 10.13
N ARG A 166 -5.76 6.40 10.79
CA ARG A 166 -5.94 6.55 12.25
C ARG A 166 -4.95 5.71 13.06
N TRP A 167 -4.41 4.63 12.51
CA TRP A 167 -3.43 3.79 13.23
C TRP A 167 -2.10 4.53 13.44
N ALA A 168 -1.76 5.46 12.55
CA ALA A 168 -0.62 6.36 12.66
C ALA A 168 -1.08 7.70 13.26
N SER A 169 -1.49 7.68 14.53
CA SER A 169 -2.00 8.85 15.26
C SER A 169 -1.61 8.79 16.75
N ASN A 170 -2.05 9.76 17.55
CA ASN A 170 -2.00 9.71 19.03
C ASN A 170 -0.61 9.43 19.65
N GLY A 171 0.42 10.13 19.18
CA GLY A 171 1.79 10.02 19.67
C GLY A 171 2.55 8.79 19.18
N ARG A 172 1.91 7.90 18.39
CA ARG A 172 2.56 6.70 17.88
C ARG A 172 3.68 7.04 16.92
N LYS A 173 4.87 6.45 17.17
CA LYS A 173 6.04 6.62 16.30
C LYS A 173 5.74 6.07 14.91
N THR A 174 5.86 6.93 13.92
CA THR A 174 5.50 6.64 12.53
C THR A 174 6.65 7.02 11.60
N TYR A 175 7.21 6.02 10.91
CA TYR A 175 8.20 6.22 9.87
C TYR A 175 7.51 6.34 8.51
N VAL A 176 7.87 7.35 7.74
CA VAL A 176 7.43 7.48 6.33
C VAL A 176 8.60 7.12 5.42
N LEU A 177 8.56 5.92 4.85
CA LEU A 177 9.65 5.35 4.03
C LEU A 177 9.17 5.15 2.59
N PHE A 178 9.38 6.18 1.77
CA PHE A 178 9.09 6.14 0.34
C PHE A 178 10.27 5.51 -0.43
N ASP A 179 10.00 4.96 -1.62
CA ASP A 179 11.06 4.32 -2.44
C ASP A 179 12.12 5.36 -2.85
N ALA A 180 13.34 4.92 -3.15
CA ALA A 180 14.46 5.80 -3.53
C ALA A 180 14.14 6.69 -4.73
N ASN A 181 13.28 6.24 -5.64
CA ASN A 181 12.79 7.03 -6.78
C ASN A 181 11.91 8.24 -6.36
N ALA A 182 11.46 8.29 -5.10
CA ALA A 182 10.73 9.41 -4.54
C ALA A 182 11.59 10.68 -4.41
N SER A 183 12.91 10.53 -4.24
CA SER A 183 13.81 11.69 -4.06
C SER A 183 13.95 12.52 -5.34
N THR A 184 13.67 11.94 -6.51
CA THR A 184 13.84 12.61 -7.82
C THR A 184 12.52 12.94 -8.52
N ASN A 185 11.38 12.46 -8.00
CA ASN A 185 10.07 12.70 -8.59
C ASN A 185 9.27 13.76 -7.78
N PRO A 186 9.09 14.99 -8.30
CA PRO A 186 8.41 16.07 -7.58
C PRO A 186 6.99 15.71 -7.12
N LYS A 187 6.24 14.90 -7.88
CA LYS A 187 4.89 14.45 -7.49
C LYS A 187 4.94 13.54 -6.27
N VAL A 188 5.96 12.69 -6.19
CA VAL A 188 6.14 11.77 -5.06
C VAL A 188 6.66 12.53 -3.83
N GLN A 189 7.56 13.50 -4.01
CA GLN A 189 7.98 14.40 -2.93
C GLN A 189 6.80 15.18 -2.34
N GLN A 190 5.92 15.73 -3.19
CA GLN A 190 4.71 16.43 -2.77
C GLN A 190 3.77 15.50 -1.98
N ALA A 191 3.57 14.27 -2.47
CA ALA A 191 2.77 13.26 -1.79
C ALA A 191 3.33 12.91 -0.40
N ARG A 192 4.64 12.72 -0.29
CA ARG A 192 5.34 12.45 0.98
C ARG A 192 5.17 13.62 1.95
N ALA A 193 5.40 14.84 1.49
CA ALA A 193 5.26 16.03 2.32
C ALA A 193 3.81 16.21 2.80
N ALA A 194 2.82 15.94 1.95
CA ALA A 194 1.42 15.97 2.32
C ALA A 194 1.06 14.90 3.36
N LEU A 195 1.54 13.67 3.20
CA LEU A 195 1.34 12.59 4.17
C LEU A 195 1.94 12.93 5.54
N VAL A 196 3.17 13.47 5.56
CA VAL A 196 3.85 13.85 6.80
C VAL A 196 3.07 14.93 7.54
N ARG A 197 2.60 15.97 6.82
CA ARG A 197 1.76 17.02 7.41
C ARG A 197 0.47 16.46 7.99
N GLU A 198 -0.22 15.60 7.24
CA GLU A 198 -1.48 15.01 7.70
C GLU A 198 -1.26 14.10 8.92
N SER A 199 -0.25 13.24 8.89
CA SER A 199 0.05 12.32 10.00
C SER A 199 0.41 13.09 11.28
N ARG A 200 1.16 14.20 11.17
CA ARG A 200 1.44 15.10 12.30
C ARG A 200 0.18 15.80 12.81
N LYS A 201 -0.72 16.22 11.91
CA LYS A 201 -2.03 16.78 12.29
C LYS A 201 -2.88 15.79 13.07
N GLN A 202 -2.75 14.49 12.78
CA GLN A 202 -3.38 13.40 13.53
C GLN A 202 -2.61 13.01 14.81
N GLY A 203 -1.55 13.75 15.15
CA GLY A 203 -0.80 13.58 16.39
C GLY A 203 0.28 12.50 16.36
N ALA A 204 0.63 11.92 15.21
CA ALA A 204 1.74 10.97 15.14
C ALA A 204 3.11 11.62 15.38
N ASP A 205 4.03 10.87 16.01
CA ASP A 205 5.45 11.21 16.07
C ASP A 205 6.13 10.77 14.76
N VAL A 206 6.13 11.66 13.77
CA VAL A 206 6.53 11.33 12.40
C VAL A 206 8.01 11.59 12.15
N LEU A 207 8.71 10.52 11.77
CA LEU A 207 10.09 10.52 11.29
C LEU A 207 10.14 10.19 9.79
N VAL A 208 10.95 10.92 9.05
CA VAL A 208 11.23 10.65 7.63
C VAL A 208 12.71 10.26 7.55
N PRO A 209 13.04 8.96 7.53
CA PRO A 209 14.42 8.54 7.40
C PRO A 209 14.96 9.01 6.05
N GLU A 210 16.02 9.81 6.08
CA GLU A 210 16.81 10.06 4.88
C GLU A 210 17.70 8.84 4.65
N ARG A 211 17.74 8.37 3.40
CA ARG A 211 18.78 7.42 3.02
C ARG A 211 20.04 8.25 2.87
N ASN A 212 20.93 8.22 3.87
CA ASN A 212 22.31 8.64 3.67
C ASN A 212 22.82 7.85 2.47
N SER A 213 23.25 8.56 1.42
CA SER A 213 24.07 7.99 0.38
C SER A 213 25.38 7.57 1.04
N THR A 214 25.42 6.35 1.58
CA THR A 214 26.69 5.68 1.84
C THR A 214 27.29 5.40 0.48
N GLY A 215 28.09 6.36 0.00
CA GLY A 215 29.20 6.06 -0.88
C GLY A 215 30.13 5.08 -0.16
N GLY A 216 30.60 4.09 -0.92
CA GLY A 216 31.40 2.97 -0.46
C GLY A 216 31.24 1.83 -1.45
#